data_AF-A0A1W9HLW4-F1
#
_entry.id   AF-A0A1W9HLW4-F1
#
_cell.length_a   1.000
_cell.length_b   1.000
_cell.length_c   1.000
_cell.angle_alpha   90.00
_cell.angle_beta   90.00
_cell.angle_gamma   90.00
#
_symmetry.space_group_name_H-M   'P 1'
#
loop_
_entity.id
_entity.type
_entity.pdbx_description
1 polymer ?
#
loop_
_entity_poly.entity_id
_entity_poly.type
_entity_poly.pdbx_seq_one_letter_code
_entity_poly.pdbx_strand_id
1 'polypeptide(L)'
;MGAAARDGDRLMATILRDGATGWPEHVVCSTGPEALAAILLPHVNLAIWDRAAMPAVPDAEMLAEIEDITLMVEAARALPTMTDAMVAAGYPEAFIAPLANDIAAHAERLAQLLDRDTLAIRLEVVETDACRRFHSDYVTARLILTYAGPGTQWLDNADAARLCEGVAAEALEPRALAPGQIALFKGREWSATGAIVHRSPPIAGTGQRRLVLVIDPAADAPVPHA
;
A
#
# COMPACT_ATOMS: atom_id res chain seq x y z
N MET A 1 10.53 25.10 18.33
CA MET A 1 10.42 23.63 18.41
C MET A 1 9.24 23.11 19.26
N GLY A 2 8.37 23.96 19.85
CA GLY A 2 7.44 23.51 20.90
C GLY A 2 5.97 23.25 20.53
N ALA A 3 5.48 23.66 19.35
CA ALA A 3 4.06 23.52 18.98
C ALA A 3 3.81 22.30 18.09
N ALA A 4 4.56 22.16 16.98
CA ALA A 4 4.45 21.03 16.05
C ALA A 4 4.70 19.66 16.70
N ALA A 5 5.63 19.58 17.67
CA ALA A 5 5.86 18.34 18.43
C ALA A 5 4.66 17.98 19.32
N ARG A 6 3.98 18.97 19.92
CA ARG A 6 2.79 18.74 20.74
C ARG A 6 1.56 18.37 19.91
N ASP A 7 1.46 18.90 18.70
CA ASP A 7 0.39 18.54 17.75
C ASP A 7 0.61 17.13 17.20
N GLY A 8 1.86 16.74 16.92
CA GLY A 8 2.24 15.36 16.59
C GLY A 8 1.93 14.36 17.70
N ASP A 9 2.32 14.67 18.94
CA ASP A 9 2.03 13.81 20.11
C ASP A 9 0.53 13.62 20.34
N ARG A 10 -0.27 14.68 20.12
CA ARG A 10 -1.73 14.61 20.22
C ARG A 10 -2.36 13.77 19.10
N LEU A 11 -1.90 13.94 17.86
CA LEU A 11 -2.39 13.15 16.73
C LEU A 11 -2.09 11.66 16.92
N MET A 12 -0.87 11.32 17.37
CA MET A 12 -0.48 9.94 17.67
C MET A 12 -1.31 9.34 18.81
N ALA A 13 -1.57 10.12 19.87
CA ALA A 13 -2.42 9.67 20.97
C ALA A 13 -3.86 9.40 20.53
N THR A 14 -4.40 10.18 19.58
CA THR A 14 -5.72 9.93 18.99
C THR A 14 -5.72 8.68 18.13
N ILE A 15 -4.73 8.51 17.24
CA ILE A 15 -4.63 7.33 16.36
C ILE A 15 -4.55 6.03 17.17
N LEU A 16 -3.76 6.00 18.25
CA LEU A 16 -3.63 4.81 19.11
C LEU A 16 -4.89 4.54 19.95
N ARG A 17 -5.71 5.57 20.23
CA ARG A 17 -6.98 5.42 20.96
C ARG A 17 -8.12 4.95 20.07
N ASP A 18 -8.16 5.43 18.84
CA ASP A 18 -9.22 5.13 17.86
C ASP A 18 -8.90 3.90 17.00
N GLY A 19 -7.78 3.21 17.29
CA GLY A 19 -7.43 1.95 16.67
C GLY A 19 -8.43 0.85 17.00
N ALA A 20 -8.91 0.13 15.99
CA ALA A 20 -9.84 -0.99 16.19
C ALA A 20 -9.20 -2.09 17.06
N THR A 21 -9.97 -2.66 18.00
CA THR A 21 -9.54 -3.81 18.81
C THR A 21 -9.52 -5.08 17.94
N GLY A 22 -8.52 -5.96 18.13
CA GLY A 22 -8.41 -7.24 17.40
C GLY A 22 -7.30 -7.31 16.34
N TRP A 23 -6.55 -6.23 16.14
CA TRP A 23 -5.32 -6.25 15.33
C TRP A 23 -4.10 -6.62 16.19
N PRO A 24 -3.07 -7.27 15.61
CA PRO A 24 -1.79 -7.50 16.30
C PRO A 24 -1.14 -6.18 16.74
N GLU A 25 -0.32 -6.21 17.79
CA GLU A 25 0.29 -5.01 18.39
C GLU A 25 1.12 -4.14 17.43
N HIS A 26 1.72 -4.74 16.40
CA HIS A 26 2.50 -4.04 15.38
C HIS A 26 1.64 -3.52 14.21
N VAL A 27 0.31 -3.54 14.35
CA VAL A 27 -0.64 -3.11 13.35
C VAL A 27 -1.59 -2.07 13.93
N VAL A 28 -1.70 -0.94 13.24
CA VAL A 28 -2.69 0.09 13.57
C VAL A 28 -3.70 0.17 12.43
N CYS A 29 -4.99 0.16 12.78
CA CYS A 29 -6.07 0.30 11.81
C CYS A 29 -7.11 1.30 12.33
N SER A 30 -7.46 2.29 11.53
CA SER A 30 -8.53 3.24 11.82
C SER A 30 -9.24 3.69 10.54
N THR A 31 -10.37 4.40 10.67
CA THR A 31 -11.22 4.80 9.55
C THR A 31 -10.82 6.13 8.90
N GLY A 32 -9.88 6.86 9.51
CA GLY A 32 -9.34 8.11 9.01
C GLY A 32 -7.94 7.97 8.39
N PRO A 33 -7.56 8.83 7.42
CA PRO A 33 -6.27 8.79 6.75
C PRO A 33 -5.07 8.97 7.69
N GLU A 34 -5.28 9.61 8.85
CA GLU A 34 -4.29 9.78 9.90
C GLU A 34 -3.73 8.44 10.41
N ALA A 35 -4.45 7.33 10.26
CA ALA A 35 -3.98 6.00 10.61
C ALA A 35 -2.62 5.68 9.97
N LEU A 36 -2.40 6.13 8.72
CA LEU A 36 -1.15 5.85 7.99
C LEU A 36 0.07 6.45 8.69
N ALA A 37 -0.08 7.55 9.44
CA ALA A 37 1.02 8.18 10.14
C ALA A 37 1.55 7.33 11.31
N ALA A 38 0.77 6.35 11.80
CA ALA A 38 1.25 5.39 12.80
C ALA A 38 2.47 4.60 12.33
N ILE A 39 2.71 4.50 11.00
CA ILE A 39 3.89 3.81 10.48
C ILE A 39 5.20 4.42 10.99
N LEU A 40 5.20 5.71 11.37
CA LEU A 40 6.38 6.39 11.93
C LEU A 40 6.80 5.81 13.29
N LEU A 41 5.88 5.13 14.00
CA LEU A 41 6.15 4.54 15.30
C LEU A 41 7.06 3.30 15.15
N PRO A 42 8.14 3.16 15.95
CA PRO A 42 9.10 2.06 15.78
C PRO A 42 8.54 0.64 15.92
N HIS A 43 7.43 0.46 16.62
CA HIS A 43 6.79 -0.84 16.85
C HIS A 43 5.69 -1.17 15.83
N VAL A 44 5.27 -0.20 15.00
CA VAL A 44 4.24 -0.40 13.98
C VAL A 44 4.91 -0.81 12.67
N ASN A 45 4.50 -1.97 12.15
CA ASN A 45 5.01 -2.54 10.90
C ASN A 45 4.00 -2.39 9.76
N LEU A 46 2.71 -2.25 10.10
CA LEU A 46 1.62 -2.07 9.14
C LEU A 46 0.63 -1.02 9.69
N ALA A 47 0.36 0.01 8.90
CA ALA A 47 -0.66 1.01 9.21
C ALA A 47 -1.77 0.94 8.16
N ILE A 48 -3.02 0.80 8.58
CA ILE A 48 -4.18 0.55 7.73
C ILE A 48 -5.18 1.69 7.91
N TRP A 49 -5.56 2.30 6.80
CA TRP A 49 -6.70 3.18 6.69
C TRP A 49 -7.89 2.42 6.08
N ASP A 50 -8.86 2.11 6.93
CA ASP A 50 -10.13 1.45 6.60
C ASP A 50 -11.18 2.48 6.19
N ARG A 51 -11.01 3.04 4.98
CA ARG A 51 -11.84 4.15 4.49
C ARG A 51 -13.32 3.74 4.33
N ALA A 52 -14.20 4.71 4.52
CA ALA A 52 -15.65 4.50 4.37
C ALA A 52 -16.13 4.40 2.90
N ALA A 53 -15.39 4.96 1.94
CA ALA A 53 -15.81 5.06 0.54
C ALA A 53 -14.64 4.87 -0.42
N MET A 54 -14.88 4.14 -1.52
CA MET A 54 -13.92 3.86 -2.59
C MET A 54 -14.45 4.43 -3.92
N PRO A 55 -13.60 4.94 -4.83
CA PRO A 55 -14.04 5.29 -6.18
C PRO A 55 -14.64 4.09 -6.92
N ALA A 56 -15.44 4.36 -7.95
CA ALA A 56 -15.86 3.32 -8.88
C ALA A 56 -14.64 2.70 -9.57
N VAL A 57 -14.68 1.39 -9.78
CA VAL A 57 -13.59 0.61 -10.40
C VAL A 57 -14.14 -0.18 -11.60
N PRO A 58 -13.33 -0.40 -12.65
CA PRO A 58 -13.71 -1.29 -13.74
C PRO A 58 -14.02 -2.70 -13.23
N ASP A 59 -14.99 -3.38 -13.85
CA ASP A 59 -15.28 -4.79 -13.56
C ASP A 59 -14.22 -5.72 -14.14
N ALA A 60 -14.35 -7.03 -13.87
CA ALA A 60 -13.36 -8.01 -14.27
C ALA A 60 -13.22 -8.20 -15.79
N GLU A 61 -14.26 -7.89 -16.58
CA GLU A 61 -14.18 -7.92 -18.03
C GLU A 61 -13.41 -6.70 -18.55
N MET A 62 -13.73 -5.51 -18.04
CA MET A 62 -13.01 -4.29 -18.40
C MET A 62 -11.54 -4.34 -17.99
N LEU A 63 -11.22 -4.90 -16.82
CA LEU A 63 -9.82 -5.08 -16.38
C LEU A 63 -9.00 -5.95 -17.34
N ALA A 64 -9.62 -6.84 -18.12
CA ALA A 64 -8.90 -7.67 -19.09
C ALA A 64 -8.39 -6.90 -20.31
N GLU A 65 -8.92 -5.69 -20.54
CA GLU A 65 -8.67 -4.88 -21.74
C GLU A 65 -7.78 -3.66 -21.47
N ILE A 66 -7.33 -3.46 -20.22
CA ILE A 66 -6.49 -2.32 -19.83
C ILE A 66 -5.06 -2.77 -19.55
N GLU A 67 -4.10 -1.87 -19.79
CA GLU A 67 -2.68 -2.12 -19.56
C GLU A 67 -2.22 -1.62 -18.17
N ASP A 68 -1.13 -2.21 -17.68
CA ASP A 68 -0.46 -1.77 -16.45
C ASP A 68 0.18 -0.39 -16.62
N ILE A 69 0.15 0.42 -15.56
CA ILE A 69 0.79 1.74 -15.52
C ILE A 69 1.95 1.70 -14.54
N THR A 70 3.12 2.17 -14.96
CA THR A 70 4.29 2.40 -14.09
C THR A 70 4.87 3.78 -14.38
N LEU A 71 5.00 4.62 -13.35
CA LEU A 71 5.41 6.02 -13.48
C LEU A 71 6.37 6.42 -12.35
N MET A 72 7.32 7.29 -12.66
CA MET A 72 8.06 8.10 -11.70
C MET A 72 7.56 9.53 -11.82
N VAL A 73 7.00 10.09 -10.76
CA VAL A 73 6.31 11.39 -10.84
C VAL A 73 6.46 12.18 -9.54
N GLU A 74 6.57 13.50 -9.67
CA GLU A 74 6.40 14.39 -8.52
C GLU A 74 4.95 14.32 -8.01
N ALA A 75 4.74 14.27 -6.69
CA ALA A 75 3.41 14.14 -6.11
C ALA A 75 2.45 15.24 -6.59
N ALA A 76 2.94 16.48 -6.72
CA ALA A 76 2.17 17.61 -7.24
C ALA A 76 1.72 17.45 -8.71
N ARG A 77 2.34 16.54 -9.46
CA ARG A 77 2.02 16.21 -10.86
C ARG A 77 1.32 14.87 -11.02
N ALA A 78 1.04 14.15 -9.93
CA ALA A 78 0.43 12.83 -9.98
C ALA A 78 -0.92 12.84 -10.72
N LEU A 79 -1.81 13.79 -10.42
CA LEU A 79 -3.15 13.85 -11.04
C LEU A 79 -3.12 13.93 -12.57
N PRO A 80 -2.52 14.98 -13.20
CA PRO A 80 -2.52 15.05 -14.67
C PRO A 80 -1.77 13.87 -15.30
N THR A 81 -0.67 13.43 -14.69
CA THR A 81 0.15 12.32 -15.24
C THR A 81 -0.60 10.99 -15.19
N MET A 82 -1.33 10.71 -14.10
CA MET A 82 -2.16 9.51 -13.98
C MET A 82 -3.33 9.54 -14.97
N THR A 83 -3.98 10.69 -15.14
CA THR A 83 -5.05 10.85 -16.13
C THR A 83 -4.56 10.51 -17.54
N ASP A 84 -3.44 11.10 -17.97
CA ASP A 84 -2.87 10.85 -19.30
C ASP A 84 -2.44 9.38 -19.47
N ALA A 85 -1.81 8.80 -18.44
CA ALA A 85 -1.39 7.41 -18.46
C ALA A 85 -2.58 6.43 -18.53
N MET A 86 -3.67 6.71 -17.82
CA MET A 86 -4.89 5.89 -17.86
C MET A 86 -5.56 5.93 -19.23
N VAL A 87 -5.60 7.09 -19.89
CA VAL A 87 -6.08 7.19 -21.28
C VAL A 87 -5.21 6.32 -22.20
N ALA A 88 -3.89 6.42 -22.08
CA ALA A 88 -2.96 5.64 -22.89
C ALA A 88 -3.07 4.13 -22.65
N ALA A 89 -3.31 3.73 -21.40
CA ALA A 89 -3.47 2.33 -20.98
C ALA A 89 -4.87 1.75 -21.23
N GLY A 90 -5.78 2.50 -21.88
CA GLY A 90 -7.09 1.99 -22.28
C GLY A 90 -8.17 1.99 -21.19
N TYR A 91 -7.96 2.70 -20.07
CA TYR A 91 -8.99 2.79 -19.03
C TYR A 91 -10.29 3.42 -19.57
N PRO A 92 -11.48 2.88 -19.25
CA PRO A 92 -12.72 3.50 -19.68
C PRO A 92 -12.90 4.87 -19.02
N GLU A 93 -13.34 5.85 -19.82
CA GLU A 93 -13.43 7.28 -19.44
C GLU A 93 -14.14 7.50 -18.09
N ALA A 94 -15.20 6.73 -17.81
CA ALA A 94 -15.97 6.81 -16.57
C ALA A 94 -15.16 6.54 -15.29
N PHE A 95 -14.03 5.83 -15.38
CA PHE A 95 -13.19 5.47 -14.23
C PHE A 95 -11.92 6.32 -14.11
N ILE A 96 -11.50 7.01 -15.17
CA ILE A 96 -10.23 7.74 -15.21
C ILE A 96 -10.19 8.82 -14.12
N ALA A 97 -11.14 9.77 -14.14
CA ALA A 97 -11.12 10.87 -13.20
C ALA A 97 -11.27 10.41 -11.73
N PRO A 98 -12.21 9.51 -11.37
CA PRO A 98 -12.32 9.00 -10.01
C PRO A 98 -11.02 8.32 -9.51
N LEU A 99 -10.41 7.44 -10.31
CA LEU A 99 -9.19 6.73 -9.91
C LEU A 99 -7.98 7.66 -9.87
N ALA A 100 -7.78 8.52 -10.86
CA ALA A 100 -6.65 9.43 -10.90
C ALA A 100 -6.67 10.42 -9.71
N ASN A 101 -7.85 10.92 -9.33
CA ASN A 101 -7.99 11.79 -8.15
C ASN A 101 -7.67 11.04 -6.84
N ASP A 102 -8.15 9.80 -6.69
CA ASP A 102 -7.89 8.97 -5.51
C ASP A 102 -6.38 8.64 -5.38
N ILE A 103 -5.75 8.21 -6.48
CA ILE A 103 -4.31 7.92 -6.55
C ILE A 103 -3.49 9.16 -6.24
N ALA A 104 -3.82 10.31 -6.82
CA ALA A 104 -3.10 11.56 -6.57
C ALA A 104 -3.20 12.01 -5.10
N ALA A 105 -4.36 11.85 -4.48
CA ALA A 105 -4.54 12.14 -3.06
C ALA A 105 -3.69 11.21 -2.17
N HIS A 106 -3.57 9.93 -2.51
CA HIS A 106 -2.69 9.00 -1.79
C HIS A 106 -1.21 9.29 -2.01
N ALA A 107 -0.83 9.65 -3.24
CA ALA A 107 0.52 10.08 -3.59
C ALA A 107 0.92 11.32 -2.76
N GLU A 108 0.10 12.36 -2.74
CA GLU A 108 0.37 13.58 -1.95
C GLU A 108 0.50 13.29 -0.45
N ARG A 109 -0.38 12.46 0.11
CA ARG A 109 -0.30 12.06 1.53
C ARG A 109 0.99 11.32 1.84
N LEU A 110 1.39 10.37 0.99
CA LEU A 110 2.61 9.60 1.20
C LEU A 110 3.85 10.49 1.08
N ALA A 111 3.87 11.37 0.09
CA ALA A 111 4.92 12.37 -0.11
C ALA A 111 5.12 13.24 1.13
N GLN A 112 4.03 13.80 1.67
CA GLN A 112 4.06 14.61 2.89
C GLN A 112 4.50 13.80 4.12
N LEU A 113 4.01 12.56 4.25
CA LEU A 113 4.31 11.71 5.40
C LEU A 113 5.79 11.28 5.44
N LEU A 114 6.39 11.02 4.28
CA LEU A 114 7.77 10.54 4.15
C LEU A 114 8.79 11.63 3.82
N ASP A 115 8.34 12.89 3.70
CA ASP A 115 9.17 14.03 3.27
C ASP A 115 9.89 13.73 1.94
N ARG A 116 9.10 13.36 0.91
CA ARG A 116 9.58 13.01 -0.43
C ARG A 116 8.68 13.58 -1.51
N ASP A 117 9.27 14.30 -2.46
CA ASP A 117 8.50 14.93 -3.54
C ASP A 117 8.25 13.99 -4.73
N THR A 118 9.15 13.05 -4.99
CA THR A 118 9.05 12.11 -6.12
C THR A 118 8.67 10.71 -5.65
N LEU A 119 7.76 10.08 -6.39
CA LEU A 119 7.18 8.78 -6.06
C LEU A 119 7.24 7.86 -7.29
N ALA A 120 7.40 6.57 -7.04
CA ALA A 120 7.12 5.54 -8.02
C ALA A 120 5.68 5.07 -7.84
N ILE A 121 4.84 5.23 -8.86
CA ILE A 121 3.44 4.79 -8.85
C ILE A 121 3.29 3.62 -9.83
N ARG A 122 2.67 2.54 -9.36
CA ARG A 122 2.27 1.40 -10.18
C ARG A 122 0.79 1.12 -10.00
N LEU A 123 0.07 0.96 -11.09
CA LEU A 123 -1.31 0.50 -11.11
C LEU A 123 -1.37 -0.72 -12.03
N GLU A 124 -1.55 -1.90 -11.43
CA GLU A 124 -1.34 -3.18 -12.10
C GLU A 124 -2.62 -4.02 -12.07
N VAL A 125 -2.91 -4.69 -13.18
CA VAL A 125 -3.90 -5.77 -13.28
C VAL A 125 -3.19 -7.10 -13.05
N VAL A 126 -3.29 -7.61 -11.83
CA VAL A 126 -2.62 -8.85 -11.42
C VAL A 126 -3.54 -10.05 -11.67
N GLU A 127 -3.09 -10.96 -12.53
CA GLU A 127 -3.76 -12.23 -12.86
C GLU A 127 -2.93 -13.46 -12.46
N THR A 128 -1.68 -13.24 -12.04
CA THR A 128 -0.66 -14.30 -11.89
C THR A 128 -0.13 -14.41 -10.47
N ASP A 129 0.71 -15.42 -10.25
CA ASP A 129 1.40 -15.71 -8.99
C ASP A 129 2.62 -14.80 -8.71
N ALA A 130 2.69 -13.62 -9.34
CA ALA A 130 3.73 -12.65 -9.03
C ALA A 130 3.71 -12.34 -7.52
N CYS A 131 4.88 -12.43 -6.88
CA CYS A 131 5.04 -12.23 -5.44
C CYS A 131 4.23 -13.20 -4.54
N ARG A 132 3.98 -14.45 -4.98
CA ARG A 132 3.29 -15.49 -4.18
C ARG A 132 4.01 -15.93 -2.90
N ARG A 133 5.33 -15.67 -2.80
CA ARG A 133 6.13 -16.02 -1.63
C ARG A 133 6.06 -14.89 -0.62
N PHE A 134 5.92 -15.23 0.66
CA PHE A 134 6.03 -14.27 1.74
C PHE A 134 7.42 -13.62 1.72
N HIS A 135 7.43 -12.29 1.75
CA HIS A 135 8.63 -11.48 1.75
C HIS A 135 8.37 -10.16 2.47
N SER A 136 9.44 -9.40 2.68
CA SER A 136 9.36 -8.00 3.08
C SER A 136 10.22 -7.21 2.11
N ASP A 137 9.70 -6.09 1.62
CA ASP A 137 10.38 -5.27 0.63
C ASP A 137 11.61 -4.55 1.19
N TYR A 138 12.59 -4.32 0.31
CA TYR A 138 13.76 -3.47 0.59
C TYR A 138 13.46 -2.03 0.18
N VAL A 139 12.58 -1.39 0.97
CA VAL A 139 12.20 0.03 0.86
C VAL A 139 12.05 0.61 2.27
N THR A 140 11.93 1.93 2.38
CA THR A 140 11.53 2.59 3.65
C THR A 140 10.10 2.19 4.03
N ALA A 141 9.14 2.51 3.18
CA ALA A 141 7.75 2.11 3.31
C ALA A 141 7.09 2.02 1.93
N ARG A 142 6.04 1.20 1.80
CA ARG A 142 5.28 1.00 0.56
C ARG A 142 3.79 1.14 0.84
N LEU A 143 3.11 2.00 0.11
CA LEU A 143 1.64 2.03 0.12
C LEU A 143 1.13 0.97 -0.85
N ILE A 144 0.20 0.13 -0.38
CA ILE A 144 -0.53 -0.82 -1.22
C ILE A 144 -2.03 -0.63 -0.99
N LEU A 145 -2.78 -0.56 -2.09
CA LEU A 145 -4.23 -0.53 -2.11
C LEU A 145 -4.72 -1.51 -3.18
N THR A 146 -5.61 -2.42 -2.81
CA THR A 146 -6.34 -3.24 -3.80
C THR A 146 -7.69 -2.59 -4.09
N TYR A 147 -7.88 -2.09 -5.30
CA TYR A 147 -9.14 -1.50 -5.76
C TYR A 147 -10.20 -2.57 -6.07
N ALA A 148 -9.78 -3.67 -6.69
CA ALA A 148 -10.66 -4.78 -7.05
C ALA A 148 -9.94 -6.12 -6.87
N GLY A 149 -10.69 -7.19 -6.58
CA GLY A 149 -10.15 -8.54 -6.36
C GLY A 149 -9.60 -8.79 -4.94
N PRO A 150 -9.07 -9.99 -4.64
CA PRO A 150 -8.53 -10.33 -3.32
C PRO A 150 -7.40 -9.40 -2.87
N GLY A 151 -7.37 -8.97 -1.61
CA GLY A 151 -6.31 -8.07 -1.14
C GLY A 151 -4.99 -8.76 -0.77
N THR A 152 -3.94 -7.96 -0.62
CA THR A 152 -2.60 -8.42 -0.21
C THR A 152 -2.67 -9.15 1.13
N GLN A 153 -2.01 -10.31 1.20
CA GLN A 153 -1.93 -11.13 2.41
C GLN A 153 -0.68 -10.76 3.21
N TRP A 154 -0.77 -10.82 4.54
CA TRP A 154 0.30 -10.49 5.45
C TRP A 154 0.31 -11.38 6.70
N LEU A 155 1.47 -11.49 7.33
CA LEU A 155 1.68 -12.27 8.55
C LEU A 155 1.89 -11.35 9.74
N ASP A 156 1.33 -11.75 10.89
CA ASP A 156 1.70 -11.14 12.14
C ASP A 156 3.15 -11.53 12.54
N ASN A 157 3.74 -10.83 13.51
CA ASN A 157 5.10 -11.09 13.95
C ASN A 157 5.34 -12.54 14.44
N ALA A 158 4.32 -13.22 14.97
CA ALA A 158 4.46 -14.59 15.46
C ALA A 158 4.57 -15.57 14.28
N ASP A 159 3.69 -15.46 13.29
CA ASP A 159 3.75 -16.28 12.08
C ASP A 159 4.95 -15.92 11.20
N ALA A 160 5.35 -14.65 11.15
CA ALA A 160 6.58 -14.23 10.50
C ALA A 160 7.84 -14.87 11.14
N ALA A 161 7.88 -14.97 12.47
CA ALA A 161 8.96 -15.68 13.17
C ALA A 161 8.97 -17.18 12.86
N ARG A 162 7.80 -17.83 12.88
CA ARG A 162 7.64 -19.24 12.50
C ARG A 162 8.10 -19.50 11.06
N LEU A 163 7.78 -18.61 10.12
CA LEU A 163 8.27 -18.70 8.74
C LEU A 163 9.81 -18.65 8.68
N CYS A 164 10.45 -17.76 9.44
CA CYS A 164 11.91 -17.66 9.52
C CYS A 164 12.56 -18.90 10.14
N GLU A 165 11.86 -19.59 11.05
CA GLU A 165 12.28 -20.87 11.63
C GLU A 165 12.10 -22.06 10.67
N GLY A 166 11.55 -21.83 9.47
CA GLY A 166 11.37 -22.84 8.44
C GLY A 166 10.01 -23.53 8.44
N VAL A 167 9.02 -23.01 9.18
CA VAL A 167 7.64 -23.50 9.10
C VAL A 167 7.09 -23.22 7.71
N ALA A 168 6.47 -24.23 7.10
CA ALA A 168 5.86 -24.13 5.78
C ALA A 168 4.73 -23.08 5.75
N ALA A 169 4.62 -22.33 4.66
CA ALA A 169 3.67 -21.21 4.54
C ALA A 169 2.20 -21.66 4.64
N GLU A 170 1.91 -22.93 4.33
CA GLU A 170 0.60 -23.56 4.42
C GLU A 170 0.16 -23.83 5.87
N ALA A 171 1.10 -23.78 6.83
CA ALA A 171 0.85 -23.97 8.26
C ALA A 171 0.82 -22.65 9.05
N LEU A 172 0.81 -21.52 8.33
CA LEU A 172 0.68 -20.16 8.86
C LEU A 172 -0.72 -19.64 8.55
N GLU A 173 -1.19 -18.66 9.32
CA GLU A 173 -2.54 -18.11 9.20
C GLU A 173 -2.49 -16.67 8.70
N PRO A 174 -2.32 -16.46 7.38
CA PRO A 174 -2.22 -15.11 6.85
C PRO A 174 -3.53 -14.34 6.95
N ARG A 175 -3.40 -13.08 7.32
CA ARG A 175 -4.48 -12.10 7.24
C ARG A 175 -4.48 -11.47 5.85
N ALA A 176 -5.62 -10.96 5.40
CA ALA A 176 -5.73 -10.27 4.12
C ALA A 176 -6.29 -8.87 4.33
N LEU A 177 -5.79 -7.90 3.58
CA LEU A 177 -6.44 -6.60 3.46
C LEU A 177 -7.75 -6.76 2.69
N ALA A 178 -8.79 -6.06 3.12
CA ALA A 178 -10.02 -5.96 2.34
C ALA A 178 -9.82 -5.00 1.15
N PRO A 179 -10.52 -5.22 0.02
CA PRO A 179 -10.54 -4.25 -1.07
C PRO A 179 -10.96 -2.87 -0.57
N GLY A 180 -10.27 -1.83 -1.02
CA GLY A 180 -10.48 -0.47 -0.56
C GLY A 180 -9.70 -0.07 0.69
N GLN A 181 -9.13 -1.00 1.46
CA GLN A 181 -8.20 -0.65 2.54
C GLN A 181 -6.88 -0.15 1.96
N ILE A 182 -6.44 1.01 2.45
CA ILE A 182 -5.11 1.57 2.12
C ILE A 182 -4.18 1.18 3.23
N ALA A 183 -3.07 0.54 2.90
CA ALA A 183 -2.11 0.11 3.89
C ALA A 183 -0.71 0.59 3.54
N LEU A 184 -0.01 1.09 4.55
CA LEU A 184 1.39 1.47 4.48
C LEU A 184 2.22 0.40 5.19
N PHE A 185 3.07 -0.26 4.41
CA PHE A 185 3.90 -1.38 4.79
C PHE A 185 5.28 -0.86 5.14
N LYS A 186 5.75 -1.08 6.36
CA LYS A 186 7.13 -0.74 6.74
C LYS A 186 8.09 -1.75 6.11
N GLY A 187 9.00 -1.26 5.29
CA GLY A 187 10.01 -2.08 4.63
C GLY A 187 11.27 -2.26 5.47
N ARG A 188 12.20 -3.06 4.94
CA ARG A 188 13.43 -3.47 5.63
C ARG A 188 14.40 -2.32 5.91
N GLU A 189 14.39 -1.25 5.10
CA GLU A 189 15.33 -0.14 5.27
C GLU A 189 15.01 0.71 6.50
N TRP A 190 13.72 0.79 6.85
CA TRP A 190 13.27 1.60 7.98
C TRP A 190 13.03 0.79 9.26
N SER A 191 12.84 -0.51 9.13
CA SER A 191 12.49 -1.34 10.27
C SER A 191 13.73 -1.77 11.06
N ALA A 192 13.78 -1.36 12.33
CA ALA A 192 14.72 -1.90 13.31
C ALA A 192 14.21 -3.17 14.00
N THR A 193 12.90 -3.42 13.97
CA THR A 193 12.19 -4.38 14.83
C THR A 193 11.46 -5.48 14.05
N GLY A 194 11.30 -5.32 12.74
CA GLY A 194 10.66 -6.28 11.83
C GLY A 194 9.93 -5.57 10.69
N ALA A 195 10.32 -5.80 9.44
CA ALA A 195 9.53 -5.32 8.30
C ALA A 195 8.28 -6.20 8.16
N ILE A 196 7.16 -5.65 7.69
CA ILE A 196 5.94 -6.45 7.55
C ILE A 196 6.14 -7.53 6.48
N VAL A 197 5.83 -8.77 6.83
CA VAL A 197 5.91 -9.92 5.92
C VAL A 197 4.59 -10.07 5.18
N HIS A 198 4.63 -10.05 3.86
CA HIS A 198 3.44 -10.05 3.02
C HIS A 198 3.65 -10.75 1.67
N ARG A 199 2.55 -10.98 0.95
CA ARG A 199 2.53 -11.58 -0.38
C ARG A 199 1.29 -11.20 -1.16
N SER A 200 1.32 -11.40 -2.47
CA SER A 200 0.09 -11.48 -3.26
C SER A 200 -0.71 -12.75 -2.86
N PRO A 201 -2.04 -12.68 -2.73
CA PRO A 201 -2.89 -13.85 -2.57
C PRO A 201 -2.73 -14.80 -3.78
N PRO A 202 -2.81 -16.13 -3.57
CA PRO A 202 -2.70 -17.11 -4.63
C PRO A 202 -3.97 -17.12 -5.50
N ILE A 203 -3.96 -16.37 -6.61
CA ILE A 203 -5.09 -16.25 -7.53
C ILE A 203 -4.83 -16.88 -8.91
N ALA A 204 -3.61 -17.36 -9.18
CA ALA A 204 -3.32 -17.95 -10.48
C ALA A 204 -4.21 -19.17 -10.74
N GLY A 205 -4.75 -19.26 -11.96
CA GLY A 205 -5.62 -20.35 -12.37
C GLY A 205 -7.04 -20.31 -11.80
N THR A 206 -7.40 -19.30 -10.98
CA THR A 206 -8.78 -19.15 -10.49
C THR A 206 -9.67 -18.33 -11.44
N GLY A 207 -9.07 -17.65 -12.41
CA GLY A 207 -9.76 -16.70 -13.30
C GLY A 207 -10.05 -15.35 -12.65
N GLN A 208 -9.58 -15.12 -11.42
CA GLN A 208 -9.72 -13.83 -10.73
C GLN A 208 -8.68 -12.82 -11.23
N ARG A 209 -9.07 -11.54 -11.23
CA ARG A 209 -8.19 -10.39 -11.49
C ARG A 209 -8.14 -9.49 -10.27
N ARG A 210 -7.04 -8.78 -10.10
CA ARG A 210 -6.89 -7.75 -9.07
C ARG A 210 -6.40 -6.46 -9.69
N LEU A 211 -7.03 -5.34 -9.36
CA LEU A 211 -6.49 -4.01 -9.66
C LEU A 211 -5.77 -3.50 -8.41
N VAL A 212 -4.45 -3.38 -8.48
CA VAL A 212 -3.60 -3.05 -7.33
C VAL A 212 -2.82 -1.78 -7.60
N LEU A 213 -2.92 -0.83 -6.68
CA LEU A 213 -2.08 0.36 -6.61
C LEU A 213 -0.92 0.09 -5.66
N VAL A 214 0.28 0.40 -6.11
CA VAL A 214 1.49 0.46 -5.29
C VAL A 214 2.12 1.84 -5.44
N ILE A 215 2.43 2.49 -4.32
CA ILE A 215 3.20 3.73 -4.31
C ILE A 215 4.40 3.56 -3.40
N ASP A 216 5.59 3.74 -3.98
CA ASP A 216 6.86 3.76 -3.26
C ASP A 216 7.41 5.19 -3.23
N PRO A 217 8.05 5.64 -2.13
CA PRO A 217 8.93 6.78 -2.23
C PRO A 217 10.00 6.47 -3.26
N ALA A 218 10.28 7.40 -4.19
CA ALA A 218 11.43 7.24 -5.04
C ALA A 218 12.65 7.07 -4.13
N ALA A 219 13.46 6.02 -4.36
CA ALA A 219 14.78 5.97 -3.74
C ALA A 219 15.50 7.29 -4.07
N ASP A 220 16.35 7.78 -3.16
CA ASP A 220 17.39 8.72 -3.57
C ASP A 220 18.13 8.00 -4.70
N ALA A 221 17.94 8.46 -5.94
CA ALA A 221 18.38 7.70 -7.10
C ALA A 221 19.87 7.37 -6.93
N PRO A 222 20.30 6.11 -7.03
CA PRO A 222 21.69 5.84 -7.33
C PRO A 222 21.96 6.56 -8.66
N VAL A 223 22.95 7.47 -8.67
CA VAL A 223 23.48 8.01 -9.91
C VAL A 223 23.81 6.80 -10.80
N PRO A 224 23.27 6.70 -12.03
CA PRO A 224 23.57 5.56 -12.88
C PRO A 224 25.08 5.54 -13.09
N HIS A 225 25.74 4.48 -12.62
CA HIS A 225 27.10 4.19 -13.05
C HIS A 225 27.02 3.81 -14.53
N ALA A 226 27.75 4.57 -15.34
CA ALA A 226 27.95 4.38 -16.76
C ALA A 226 28.46 2.97 -17.10
#